data_AF-A0A455U2G9-F1
#
_entry.id   AF-A0A455U2G9-F1
#
_cell.length_a   1.000
_cell.length_b   1.000
_cell.length_c   1.000
_cell.angle_alpha   90.00
_cell.angle_beta   90.00
_cell.angle_gamma   90.00
#
_symmetry.space_group_name_H-M   'P 1'
#
loop_
_entity.id
_entity.type
_entity.pdbx_description
1 polymer ?
#
loop_
_entity_poly.entity_id
_entity_poly.type
_entity_poly.pdbx_seq_one_letter_code
_entity_poly.pdbx_strand_id
1 'polypeptide(L)'
;MPTWNRGHDAFRNYMQAQSTGIPAEHLMVDRAFMLNLSAPQMAALVGGMRAIGANADENNTDGILTHRPGQLTNDFFVNLIDMGTVWEPTDESEERFVGRDRKSGETKWTASRVDLVYGSNSQLRAIAEEFGANGASAT
;
A
#
# COMPACT_ATOMS: atom_id res chain seq x y z
N MET A 1 1.64 21.44 18.16
CA MET A 1 1.69 20.38 17.13
C MET A 1 2.41 20.93 15.91
N PRO A 2 3.42 20.23 15.35
CA PRO A 2 4.18 20.74 14.21
C PRO A 2 3.31 20.81 12.94
N THR A 3 3.51 21.84 12.11
CA THR A 3 2.62 22.22 11.01
C THR A 3 2.89 21.49 9.69
N TRP A 4 3.96 20.70 9.60
CA TRP A 4 4.39 19.99 8.39
C TRP A 4 3.58 18.72 8.08
N ASN A 5 2.85 18.16 9.06
CA ASN A 5 2.14 16.88 8.89
C ASN A 5 0.62 17.04 8.60
N ARG A 6 0.17 18.20 8.10
CA ARG A 6 -1.25 18.42 7.75
C ARG A 6 -1.60 18.04 6.30
N GLY A 7 -0.62 17.65 5.49
CA GLY A 7 -0.79 17.38 4.05
C GLY A 7 -0.66 15.91 3.62
N HIS A 8 -0.39 14.98 4.53
CA HIS A 8 -0.05 13.60 4.18
C HIS A 8 -0.90 12.59 4.95
N ASP A 9 -1.59 11.72 4.20
CA ASP A 9 -2.31 10.59 4.77
C ASP A 9 -2.04 9.34 3.93
N ALA A 10 -0.96 8.65 4.29
CA ALA A 10 -0.55 7.40 3.67
C ALA A 10 -1.63 6.31 3.74
N PHE A 11 -2.44 6.30 4.81
CA PHE A 11 -3.52 5.32 4.98
C PHE A 11 -4.61 5.50 3.93
N ARG A 12 -4.86 6.73 3.47
CA ARG A 12 -5.80 7.06 2.38
C ARG A 12 -5.14 7.22 1.00
N ASN A 13 -3.88 6.83 0.86
CA ASN A 13 -3.10 7.04 -0.37
C ASN A 13 -3.09 8.51 -0.84
N TYR A 14 -2.92 9.44 0.11
CA TYR A 14 -2.96 10.88 -0.15
C TYR A 14 -1.61 11.54 0.15
N MET A 15 -1.07 12.20 -0.87
CA MET A 15 0.07 13.10 -0.75
C MET A 15 -0.28 14.47 -1.30
N GLN A 16 -0.07 15.51 -0.50
CA GLN A 16 -0.15 16.88 -0.99
C GLN A 16 1.03 17.18 -1.93
N ALA A 17 0.76 17.83 -3.07
CA ALA A 17 1.71 18.09 -4.15
C ALA A 17 2.95 18.93 -3.78
N GLN A 18 3.01 19.47 -2.56
CA GLN A 18 4.12 20.30 -2.05
C GLN A 18 5.04 19.53 -1.10
N SER A 19 4.97 18.20 -1.08
CA SER A 19 5.76 17.42 -0.13
C SER A 19 7.24 17.54 -0.43
N THR A 20 7.93 18.23 0.47
CA THR A 20 9.35 18.13 0.81
C THR A 20 9.88 16.76 0.39
N GLY A 21 11.00 16.66 -0.35
CA GLY A 21 11.58 15.44 -0.96
C GLY A 21 11.96 14.30 0.01
N ILE A 22 11.09 14.05 0.97
CA ILE A 22 11.05 12.98 1.93
C ILE A 22 10.21 11.88 1.25
N PRO A 23 10.74 10.65 1.22
CA PRO A 23 10.03 9.54 0.64
C PRO A 23 8.69 9.26 1.37
N ALA A 24 7.58 9.08 0.62
CA ALA A 24 6.24 8.71 1.12
C ALA A 24 6.17 7.68 2.28
N GLU A 25 6.89 6.54 2.24
CA GLU A 25 6.87 5.58 3.37
C GLU A 25 7.46 6.14 4.67
N HIS A 26 8.38 7.11 4.61
CA HIS A 26 8.89 7.74 5.83
C HIS A 26 7.79 8.57 6.50
N LEU A 27 6.97 9.26 5.70
CA LEU A 27 5.81 10.00 6.19
C LEU A 27 4.72 9.05 6.72
N MET A 28 4.57 7.86 6.13
CA MET A 28 3.70 6.82 6.66
C MET A 28 4.15 6.38 8.05
N VAL A 29 5.43 6.10 8.26
CA VAL A 29 5.98 5.67 9.56
C VAL A 29 5.84 6.78 10.60
N ASP A 30 6.13 8.04 10.25
CA ASP A 30 5.93 9.18 11.15
C ASP A 30 4.46 9.31 11.59
N ARG A 31 3.54 9.17 10.62
CA ARG A 31 2.11 9.19 10.92
C ARG A 31 1.68 8.02 11.81
N ALA A 32 2.18 6.82 11.56
CA ALA A 32 1.90 5.64 12.39
C ALA A 32 2.41 5.83 13.83
N PHE A 33 3.60 6.41 14.00
CA PHE A 33 4.15 6.77 15.31
C PHE A 33 3.26 7.77 16.04
N MET A 34 2.77 8.81 15.36
CA MET A 34 1.83 9.78 15.95
C MET A 34 0.50 9.17 16.39
N LEU A 35 0.06 8.09 15.73
CA LEU A 35 -1.15 7.33 16.08
C LEU A 35 -0.87 6.20 17.08
N ASN A 36 0.37 6.09 17.58
CA ASN A 36 0.81 5.06 18.52
C ASN A 36 0.56 3.63 17.99
N LEU A 37 0.76 3.41 16.69
CA LEU A 37 0.60 2.12 16.04
C LEU A 37 1.91 1.34 16.03
N SER A 38 1.82 0.03 16.28
CA SER A 38 2.92 -0.90 15.99
C SER A 38 3.01 -1.18 14.48
N ALA A 39 4.14 -1.73 14.01
CA ALA A 39 4.30 -2.08 12.59
C ALA A 39 3.22 -3.07 12.07
N PRO A 40 2.82 -4.13 12.82
CA PRO A 40 1.70 -4.99 12.40
C PRO A 40 0.35 -4.27 12.36
N GLN A 41 0.09 -3.35 13.31
CA GLN A 41 -1.15 -2.56 13.32
C GLN A 41 -1.21 -1.58 12.15
N MET A 42 -0.08 -0.95 11.83
CA MET A 42 0.06 -0.10 10.64
C MET A 42 -0.22 -0.90 9.36
N ALA A 43 0.37 -2.10 9.24
CA ALA A 43 0.12 -2.99 8.10
C ALA A 43 -1.36 -3.37 7.98
N ALA A 44 -1.96 -3.88 9.06
CA ALA A 44 -3.37 -4.26 9.09
C ALA A 44 -4.29 -3.10 8.67
N LEU A 45 -3.99 -1.88 9.14
CA LEU A 45 -4.75 -0.68 8.79
C LEU A 45 -4.63 -0.34 7.31
N VAL A 46 -3.40 -0.32 6.75
CA VAL A 46 -3.20 -0.06 5.31
C VAL A 46 -3.90 -1.11 4.46
N GLY A 47 -3.66 -2.40 4.72
CA GLY A 47 -4.26 -3.48 3.93
C GLY A 47 -5.78 -3.48 4.00
N GLY A 48 -6.35 -3.25 5.19
CA GLY A 48 -7.79 -3.15 5.37
C GLY A 48 -8.40 -1.96 4.63
N MET A 49 -7.76 -0.78 4.71
CA MET A 49 -8.21 0.41 3.99
C MET A 49 -8.15 0.26 2.47
N ARG A 50 -7.13 -0.44 1.95
CA ARG A 50 -7.05 -0.77 0.53
C ARG A 50 -8.11 -1.77 0.08
N ALA A 51 -8.39 -2.80 0.89
CA ALA A 51 -9.43 -3.79 0.58
C ALA A 51 -10.83 -3.16 0.48
N ILE A 52 -11.14 -2.20 1.36
CA ILE A 52 -12.42 -1.48 1.33
C ILE A 52 -12.46 -0.29 0.35
N GLY A 53 -11.34 0.04 -0.29
CA GLY A 53 -11.25 1.16 -1.24
C GLY A 53 -11.30 2.55 -0.60
N ALA A 54 -10.80 2.71 0.63
CA ALA A 54 -10.81 3.98 1.37
C ALA A 54 -9.67 4.94 0.97
N ASN A 55 -9.47 5.13 -0.34
CA ASN A 55 -8.55 6.14 -0.85
C ASN A 55 -9.16 7.54 -0.77
N ALA A 56 -8.34 8.59 -0.69
CA ALA A 56 -8.81 9.97 -0.53
C ALA A 56 -9.53 10.52 -1.78
N ASP A 57 -9.12 10.07 -2.96
CA ASP A 57 -9.80 10.31 -4.24
C ASP A 57 -10.49 9.02 -4.67
N GLU A 58 -11.80 9.10 -4.92
CA GLU A 58 -12.62 7.96 -5.35
C GLU A 58 -12.18 7.41 -6.72
N ASN A 59 -11.53 8.22 -7.55
CA ASN A 59 -10.99 7.78 -8.84
C ASN A 59 -9.59 7.16 -8.72
N ASN A 60 -8.95 7.24 -7.55
CA ASN A 60 -7.63 6.67 -7.34
C ASN A 60 -7.76 5.19 -6.96
N THR A 61 -7.38 4.31 -7.89
CA THR A 61 -7.35 2.86 -7.71
C THR A 61 -6.01 2.32 -7.18
N ASP A 62 -5.05 3.18 -6.89
CA ASP A 62 -3.73 2.76 -6.42
C ASP A 62 -3.83 2.00 -5.09
N GLY A 63 -3.23 0.81 -5.08
CA GLY A 63 -3.20 -0.10 -3.95
C GLY A 63 -4.49 -0.88 -3.74
N ILE A 64 -5.54 -0.69 -4.54
CA ILE A 64 -6.77 -1.52 -4.46
C ILE A 64 -6.51 -2.85 -5.19
N LEU A 65 -5.73 -3.71 -4.54
CA LEU A 65 -5.33 -5.02 -5.08
C LEU A 65 -6.40 -6.08 -4.76
N THR A 66 -7.64 -5.83 -5.19
CA THR A 66 -8.76 -6.77 -5.02
C THR A 66 -9.79 -6.60 -6.13
N HIS A 67 -10.47 -7.68 -6.48
CA HIS A 67 -11.63 -7.67 -7.37
C HIS A 67 -12.95 -7.46 -6.62
N ARG A 68 -12.93 -7.38 -5.28
CA ARG A 68 -14.11 -7.18 -4.44
C ARG A 68 -13.95 -5.96 -3.52
N PRO A 69 -13.81 -4.73 -4.06
CA PRO A 69 -13.74 -3.53 -3.24
C PRO A 69 -14.93 -3.42 -2.28
N GLY A 70 -14.66 -2.98 -1.06
CA GLY A 70 -15.68 -2.81 -0.01
C GLY A 70 -15.83 -4.02 0.91
N GLN A 71 -15.17 -5.15 0.61
CA GLN A 71 -15.08 -6.29 1.52
C GLN A 71 -13.76 -6.23 2.28
N LEU A 72 -13.81 -6.38 3.61
CA LEU A 72 -12.61 -6.45 4.43
C LEU A 72 -11.97 -7.84 4.28
N THR A 73 -11.01 -7.94 3.36
CA THR A 73 -10.26 -9.17 3.03
C THR A 73 -8.76 -8.91 3.14
N ASN A 74 -7.97 -9.98 3.09
CA ASN A 74 -6.50 -9.87 3.03
C ASN A 74 -5.97 -9.82 1.58
N ASP A 75 -6.85 -9.60 0.58
CA ASP A 75 -6.51 -9.65 -0.84
C ASP A 75 -5.35 -8.69 -1.19
N PHE A 76 -5.25 -7.56 -0.48
CA PHE A 76 -4.14 -6.62 -0.61
C PHE A 76 -2.77 -7.33 -0.46
N PHE A 77 -2.57 -8.06 0.63
CA PHE A 77 -1.29 -8.72 0.90
C PHE A 77 -1.05 -9.90 -0.03
N VAL A 78 -2.09 -10.68 -0.32
CA VAL A 78 -2.01 -11.84 -1.23
C VAL A 78 -1.53 -11.40 -2.61
N ASN A 79 -2.14 -10.35 -3.17
CA ASN A 79 -1.80 -9.87 -4.51
C ASN A 79 -0.51 -9.04 -4.54
N LEU A 80 -0.13 -8.42 -3.41
CA LEU A 80 1.14 -7.68 -3.32
C LEU A 80 2.35 -8.62 -3.34
N ILE A 81 2.30 -9.73 -2.62
CA ILE A 81 3.43 -10.68 -2.51
C ILE A 81 3.45 -11.73 -3.62
N ASP A 82 2.44 -11.74 -4.50
CA ASP A 82 2.34 -12.64 -5.64
C ASP A 82 3.48 -12.39 -6.64
N MET A 83 4.36 -13.38 -6.77
CA MET A 83 5.49 -13.38 -7.70
C MET A 83 5.07 -13.44 -9.18
N GLY A 84 3.78 -13.68 -9.46
CA GLY A 84 3.17 -13.55 -10.78
C GLY A 84 2.99 -12.11 -11.23
N THR A 85 3.09 -11.13 -10.32
CA THR A 85 3.00 -9.70 -10.65
C THR A 85 4.38 -9.06 -10.60
N VAL A 86 4.76 -8.36 -11.68
CA VAL A 86 6.00 -7.57 -11.77
C VAL A 86 5.65 -6.10 -11.65
N TRP A 87 6.33 -5.38 -10.76
CA TRP A 87 6.09 -3.96 -10.50
C TRP A 87 7.17 -3.11 -11.15
N GLU A 88 6.74 -2.10 -11.91
CA GLU A 88 7.61 -1.13 -12.59
C GLU A 88 7.14 0.30 -12.29
N PRO A 89 8.06 1.25 -12.06
CA PRO A 89 7.68 2.66 -11.85
C PRO A 89 7.07 3.25 -13.12
N THR A 90 6.10 4.16 -12.97
CA THR A 90 5.49 4.86 -14.12
C THR A 90 6.37 5.95 -14.70
N ASP A 91 7.27 6.51 -13.89
CA ASP A 91 8.16 7.62 -14.22
C ASP A 91 9.34 7.67 -13.25
N GLU A 92 10.27 8.61 -13.47
CA GLU A 92 11.48 8.80 -12.66
C GLU A 92 11.23 9.24 -11.21
N SER A 93 10.01 9.68 -10.86
CA SER A 93 9.69 10.02 -9.47
C SER A 93 9.56 8.79 -8.59
N GLU A 94 9.33 7.62 -9.19
CA GLU A 94 9.08 6.34 -8.51
C GLU A 94 7.94 6.41 -7.46
N GLU A 95 7.03 7.38 -7.53
CA GLU A 95 5.93 7.50 -6.57
C GLU A 95 4.72 6.61 -6.92
N ARG A 96 4.59 6.26 -8.19
CA ARG A 96 3.53 5.39 -8.72
C ARG A 96 4.13 4.24 -9.54
N PHE A 97 3.51 3.08 -9.42
CA PHE A 97 3.95 1.83 -10.04
C PHE A 97 2.78 1.12 -10.74
N VAL A 98 3.12 0.40 -11.79
CA VAL A 98 2.22 -0.49 -12.52
C VAL A 98 2.65 -1.93 -12.26
N GLY A 99 1.71 -2.74 -11.79
CA GLY A 99 1.86 -4.18 -11.62
C GLY A 99 1.36 -4.90 -12.88
N ARG A 100 2.24 -5.62 -13.56
CA ARG A 100 1.93 -6.41 -14.77
C ARG A 100 1.99 -7.89 -14.48
N ASP A 101 1.14 -8.67 -15.15
CA ASP A 101 1.29 -10.12 -15.15
C ASP A 101 2.63 -10.51 -15.80
N ARG A 102 3.39 -11.36 -15.13
CA ARG A 102 4.73 -11.76 -15.58
C ARG A 102 4.71 -12.56 -16.89
N LYS A 103 3.60 -13.25 -17.19
CA LYS A 103 3.48 -14.10 -18.40
C LYS A 103 2.86 -13.33 -19.56
N SER A 104 1.77 -12.60 -19.32
CA SER A 104 1.06 -11.89 -20.40
C SER A 104 1.55 -10.46 -20.62
N GLY A 105 2.19 -9.83 -19.62
CA GLY A 105 2.55 -8.41 -19.66
C GLY A 105 1.37 -7.45 -19.45
N GLU A 106 0.16 -7.99 -19.26
CA GLU A 106 -1.05 -7.19 -19.06
C GLU A 106 -1.00 -6.46 -17.72
N THR A 107 -1.44 -5.19 -17.71
CA THR A 107 -1.56 -4.41 -16.49
C THR A 107 -2.64 -5.02 -15.60
N LYS A 108 -2.24 -5.53 -14.42
CA LYS A 108 -3.16 -6.04 -13.40
C LYS A 108 -3.56 -4.95 -12.41
N TRP A 109 -2.58 -4.18 -11.94
CA TRP A 109 -2.74 -3.30 -10.78
C TRP A 109 -1.94 -2.02 -10.92
N THR A 110 -2.30 -1.01 -10.13
CA THR A 110 -1.47 0.16 -9.86
C THR A 110 -1.30 0.33 -8.35
N ALA A 111 -0.18 0.89 -7.94
CA ALA A 111 0.18 1.05 -6.53
C ALA A 111 1.08 2.25 -6.33
N SER A 112 1.06 2.83 -5.14
CA SER A 112 2.02 3.87 -4.76
C SER A 112 3.20 3.29 -3.98
N ARG A 113 4.22 4.13 -3.72
CA ARG A 113 5.37 3.76 -2.89
C ARG A 113 4.97 3.26 -1.49
N VAL A 114 3.91 3.84 -0.93
CA VAL A 114 3.32 3.44 0.38
C VAL A 114 2.81 2.00 0.35
N ASP A 115 2.30 1.55 -0.79
CA ASP A 115 1.78 0.20 -0.94
C ASP A 115 2.93 -0.80 -1.19
N LEU A 116 3.90 -0.45 -2.04
CA LEU A 116 5.01 -1.32 -2.40
C LEU A 116 6.11 -1.46 -1.33
N VAL A 117 6.16 -0.57 -0.34
CA VAL A 117 7.13 -0.69 0.76
C VAL A 117 6.97 -2.01 1.53
N TYR A 118 5.76 -2.55 1.59
CA TYR A 118 5.46 -3.86 2.18
C TYR A 118 6.03 -5.03 1.36
N GLY A 119 6.39 -4.81 0.09
CA GLY A 119 7.06 -5.78 -0.76
C GLY A 119 8.58 -5.63 -0.82
N SER A 120 9.12 -4.45 -0.48
CA SER A 120 10.55 -4.11 -0.64
C SER A 120 11.34 -4.07 0.68
N ASN A 121 10.72 -3.71 1.80
CA ASN A 121 11.36 -3.72 3.11
C ASN A 121 11.25 -5.11 3.75
N SER A 122 12.38 -5.71 4.15
CA SER A 122 12.40 -7.08 4.67
C SER A 122 11.54 -7.30 5.92
N GLN A 123 11.47 -6.33 6.83
CA GLN A 123 10.64 -6.44 8.05
C GLN A 123 9.15 -6.29 7.73
N LEU A 124 8.79 -5.32 6.89
CA LEU A 124 7.39 -5.14 6.48
C LEU A 124 6.92 -6.29 5.58
N ARG A 125 7.82 -6.87 4.80
CA ARG A 125 7.53 -8.06 3.98
C ARG A 125 7.22 -9.28 4.82
N ALA A 126 7.96 -9.52 5.90
CA ALA A 126 7.64 -10.61 6.82
C ALA A 126 6.22 -10.46 7.40
N ILE A 127 5.82 -9.22 7.74
CA ILE A 127 4.46 -8.92 8.21
C ILE A 127 3.42 -9.14 7.10
N ALA A 128 3.72 -8.69 5.86
CA ALA A 128 2.84 -8.89 4.71
C ALA A 128 2.64 -10.37 4.39
N GLU A 129 3.69 -11.19 4.50
CA GLU A 129 3.63 -12.64 4.31
C GLU A 129 2.76 -13.31 5.38
N GLU A 130 2.80 -12.85 6.64
CA GLU A 130 1.92 -13.34 7.70
C GLU A 130 0.43 -13.06 7.40
N PHE A 131 0.11 -11.83 7.01
CA PHE A 131 -1.28 -11.48 6.62
C PHE A 131 -1.72 -12.14 5.32
N GLY A 132 -0.81 -12.33 4.36
CA GLY A 132 -1.06 -13.05 3.11
C GLY A 132 -1.31 -14.54 3.33
N ALA A 133 -0.54 -15.17 4.23
CA ALA A 133 -0.67 -16.59 4.56
C ALA A 133 -1.92 -16.89 5.39
N ASN A 134 -2.25 -16.05 6.39
CA ASN A 134 -3.34 -16.33 7.31
C ASN A 134 -4.75 -16.19 6.69
N GLY A 135 -4.93 -15.44 5.61
CA GLY A 135 -6.22 -15.44 4.90
C GLY A 135 -6.41 -16.60 3.91
N ALA A 136 -5.42 -17.49 3.76
CA ALA A 136 -5.64 -18.82 3.19
C ALA A 136 -6.31 -19.78 4.20
N SER A 137 -6.49 -19.36 5.46
CA SER A 137 -7.15 -20.10 6.53
C SER A 137 -8.42 -19.39 6.98
N ALA A 138 -9.38 -19.24 6.08
CA ALA A 138 -10.79 -19.04 6.44
C ALA A 138 -11.55 -20.30 6.02
N THR A 139 -11.44 -21.32 6.87
CA THR A 139 -12.36 -22.49 6.90
C THR A 139 -13.51 -22.22 7.84
#